data_AF-W6UJG3-F1
#
_entry.id   AF-W6UJG3-F1
#
_cell.length_a   1.000
_cell.length_b   1.000
_cell.length_c   1.000
_cell.angle_alpha   90.00
_cell.angle_beta   90.00
_cell.angle_gamma   90.00
#
_symmetry.space_group_name_H-M   'P 1'
#
loop_
_entity.id
_entity.type
_entity.pdbx_description
1 polymer ?
#
loop_
_entity_poly.entity_id
_entity_poly.type
_entity_poly.pdbx_seq_one_letter_code
_entity_poly.pdbx_strand_id
1 'polypeptide(L)'
;MVQRQTKPNNLRANYTVRTRTGEILGAETDAKIYLSLVGDVDETPFVQLKHSQADSGPFRIGQEDVFHFNSPFVGKIESAKVMLESKDEKSTWYLKFLSVTVNEVSLRYHFSVDRWLSKIKSDDRMLYEFSPSSIERIFSGNKRTLFIVKLVTS
;
A
#
# COMPACT_ATOMS: atom_id res chain seq x y z
N MET A 1 5.81 35.95 -12.71
CA MET A 1 4.71 34.99 -12.96
C MET A 1 5.36 33.69 -13.40
N VAL A 2 5.44 32.69 -12.53
CA VAL A 2 6.05 31.39 -12.90
C VAL A 2 4.94 30.55 -13.52
N GLN A 3 5.02 30.32 -14.83
CA GLN A 3 4.17 29.36 -15.50
C GLN A 3 4.54 27.97 -14.96
N ARG A 4 3.60 27.32 -14.27
CA ARG A 4 3.71 25.91 -13.92
C ARG A 4 3.69 25.13 -15.23
N GLN A 5 4.86 24.66 -15.67
CA GLN A 5 4.98 23.72 -16.77
C GLN A 5 4.19 22.46 -16.39
N THR A 6 3.15 22.14 -17.16
CA THR A 6 2.42 20.89 -17.03
C THR A 6 3.37 19.74 -17.40
N LYS A 7 3.70 18.88 -16.43
CA LYS A 7 4.45 17.62 -16.68
C LYS A 7 3.82 16.89 -17.88
N PRO A 8 4.55 16.66 -18.98
CA PRO A 8 4.00 16.00 -20.16
C PRO A 8 4.00 14.48 -19.96
N ASN A 9 2.81 13.94 -19.71
CA ASN A 9 2.32 12.56 -19.92
C ASN A 9 1.38 12.20 -18.78
N ASN A 10 0.07 12.37 -18.99
CA ASN A 10 -0.98 12.03 -18.03
C ASN A 10 -1.22 10.51 -17.99
N LEU A 11 -0.15 9.71 -17.89
CA LEU A 11 -0.23 8.26 -17.77
C LEU A 11 -0.86 7.94 -16.42
N ARG A 12 -1.97 7.22 -16.45
CA ARG A 12 -2.71 6.73 -15.28
C ARG A 12 -2.53 5.23 -15.17
N ALA A 13 -2.62 4.72 -13.94
CA ALA A 13 -2.58 3.30 -13.64
C ALA A 13 -3.64 2.93 -12.62
N ASN A 14 -4.12 1.70 -12.69
CA ASN A 14 -5.03 1.09 -11.74
C ASN A 14 -4.22 0.23 -10.78
N TYR A 15 -4.34 0.57 -9.51
CA TYR A 15 -3.65 -0.11 -8.43
C TYR A 15 -4.62 -1.01 -7.67
N THR A 16 -4.23 -2.25 -7.46
CA THR A 16 -4.92 -3.19 -6.56
C THR A 16 -4.07 -3.36 -5.31
N VAL A 17 -4.60 -2.92 -4.17
CA VAL A 17 -3.93 -3.00 -2.87
C VAL A 17 -4.51 -4.16 -2.09
N ARG A 18 -3.65 -5.00 -1.50
CA ARG A 18 -4.07 -5.98 -0.51
C ARG A 18 -3.36 -5.73 0.81
N THR A 19 -4.09 -5.77 1.91
CA THR A 19 -3.54 -5.69 3.26
C THR A 19 -3.97 -6.88 4.08
N ARG A 20 -3.09 -7.39 4.93
CA ARG A 20 -3.43 -8.40 5.94
C ARG A 20 -3.19 -7.83 7.32
N THR A 21 -4.25 -7.74 8.11
CA THR A 21 -4.16 -7.44 9.53
C THR A 21 -3.70 -8.69 10.28
N GLY A 22 -2.88 -8.52 11.32
CA GLY A 22 -2.41 -9.62 12.16
C GLY A 22 -3.55 -10.36 12.84
N GLU A 23 -3.27 -11.60 13.25
CA GLU A 23 -4.22 -12.48 13.97
C GLU A 23 -4.05 -12.37 15.50
N ILE A 24 -3.26 -11.40 15.97
CA ILE A 24 -3.08 -11.14 17.41
C ILE A 24 -4.22 -10.27 17.94
N LEU A 25 -4.62 -10.50 19.19
CA LEU A 25 -5.70 -9.74 19.83
C LEU A 25 -5.39 -8.23 19.82
N GLY A 26 -6.38 -7.42 19.41
CA GLY A 26 -6.23 -5.96 19.28
C GLY A 26 -5.45 -5.51 18.04
N ALA A 27 -5.14 -6.41 17.09
CA ALA A 27 -4.49 -6.06 15.83
C ALA A 27 -5.33 -5.13 14.94
N GLU A 28 -6.65 -5.15 15.09
CA GLU A 28 -7.58 -4.38 14.27
C GLU A 28 -7.51 -2.88 14.53
N THR A 29 -8.09 -2.09 13.62
CA THR A 29 -8.14 -0.65 13.76
C THR A 29 -9.41 -0.06 13.16
N ASP A 30 -9.89 1.03 13.76
CA ASP A 30 -10.94 1.90 13.24
C ASP A 30 -10.38 3.24 12.72
N ALA A 31 -9.06 3.43 12.78
CA ALA A 31 -8.37 4.60 12.26
C ALA A 31 -8.56 4.72 10.74
N LYS A 32 -8.48 5.95 10.23
CA LYS A 32 -8.44 6.17 8.78
C LYS A 32 -7.04 5.85 8.29
N ILE A 33 -6.95 4.89 7.37
CA ILE A 33 -5.71 4.48 6.72
C ILE A 33 -5.61 5.16 5.36
N TYR A 34 -4.49 5.85 5.12
CA TYR A 34 -4.16 6.43 3.82
C TYR A 34 -2.90 5.79 3.25
N LEU A 35 -2.83 5.68 1.93
CA LEU A 35 -1.69 5.14 1.19
C LEU A 35 -1.21 6.15 0.15
N SER A 36 0.10 6.31 0.04
CA SER A 36 0.78 6.92 -1.11
C SER A 36 1.84 5.94 -1.64
N LEU A 37 2.02 5.87 -2.95
CA LEU A 37 3.04 5.07 -3.62
C LEU A 37 4.06 6.02 -4.23
N VAL A 38 5.33 5.82 -3.90
CA VAL A 38 6.46 6.53 -4.48
C VAL A 38 7.11 5.61 -5.50
N GLY A 39 7.27 6.08 -6.73
CA GLY A 39 8.06 5.38 -7.74
C GLY A 39 9.09 6.31 -8.38
N ASP A 40 9.86 5.74 -9.29
CA ASP A 40 10.96 6.42 -9.99
C ASP A 40 10.52 7.52 -10.98
N VAL A 41 9.22 7.58 -11.32
CA VAL A 41 8.65 8.58 -12.25
C VAL A 41 7.79 9.62 -11.52
N ASP A 42 6.98 9.19 -10.56
CA ASP A 42 6.06 10.07 -9.84
C ASP A 42 5.66 9.53 -8.45
N GLU A 43 4.84 10.28 -7.73
CA GLU A 43 4.19 9.84 -6.50
C GLU A 43 2.67 9.99 -6.63
N THR A 44 1.91 9.03 -6.08
CA THR A 44 0.45 9.17 -6.00
C THR A 44 0.07 10.14 -4.89
N PRO A 45 -1.03 10.91 -4.97
CA PRO A 45 -1.60 11.55 -3.79
C PRO A 45 -1.99 10.49 -2.74
N PHE A 46 -2.06 10.90 -1.47
CA PHE A 46 -2.61 10.04 -0.42
C PHE A 46 -4.07 9.69 -0.70
N VAL A 47 -4.35 8.39 -0.84
CA VAL A 47 -5.69 7.85 -1.01
C VAL A 47 -6.13 7.14 0.26
N GLN A 48 -7.37 7.37 0.70
CA GLN A 48 -7.92 6.69 1.86
C GLN A 48 -8.39 5.27 1.48
N LEU A 49 -7.98 4.26 2.25
CA LEU A 49 -8.41 2.87 2.10
C LEU A 49 -9.69 2.62 2.92
N LYS A 50 -10.85 2.87 2.32
CA LYS A 50 -12.15 2.90 3.03
C LYS A 50 -13.15 1.83 2.60
N HIS A 51 -13.13 1.43 1.33
CA HIS A 51 -14.06 0.44 0.77
C HIS A 51 -13.28 -0.80 0.38
N SER A 52 -13.07 -1.69 1.35
CA SER A 52 -12.58 -3.03 1.08
C SER A 52 -13.67 -3.85 0.38
N GLN A 53 -13.27 -4.86 -0.37
CA GLN A 53 -14.20 -5.85 -0.93
C GLN A 53 -14.82 -6.80 0.12
N ALA A 54 -14.40 -6.72 1.39
CA ALA A 54 -14.95 -7.52 2.49
C ALA A 54 -16.21 -6.87 3.11
N ASP A 55 -17.20 -7.70 3.47
CA ASP A 55 -18.50 -7.26 4.00
C ASP A 55 -18.45 -6.73 5.45
N SER A 56 -17.39 -7.05 6.21
CA SER A 56 -17.23 -6.71 7.65
C SER A 56 -16.61 -5.32 7.92
N GLY A 57 -16.38 -4.52 6.88
CA GLY A 57 -15.53 -3.33 6.95
C GLY A 57 -14.04 -3.70 7.01
N PRO A 58 -13.13 -2.75 6.72
CA PRO A 58 -11.72 -3.05 6.57
C PRO A 58 -11.00 -3.22 7.92
N PHE A 59 -9.82 -3.84 7.86
CA PHE A 59 -8.80 -3.91 8.91
C PHE A 59 -9.20 -4.66 10.19
N ARG A 60 -10.07 -5.67 10.09
CA ARG A 60 -10.37 -6.56 11.23
C ARG A 60 -9.24 -7.54 11.49
N ILE A 61 -9.21 -8.06 12.72
CA ILE A 61 -8.23 -9.06 13.15
C ILE A 61 -8.21 -10.25 12.19
N GLY A 62 -7.03 -10.60 11.69
CA GLY A 62 -6.84 -11.69 10.73
C GLY A 62 -7.54 -11.50 9.38
N GLN A 63 -8.03 -10.31 9.04
CA GLN A 63 -8.70 -10.05 7.77
C GLN A 63 -7.69 -9.71 6.67
N GLU A 64 -7.93 -10.24 5.46
CA GLU A 64 -7.33 -9.71 4.24
C GLU A 64 -8.34 -8.78 3.56
N ASP A 65 -7.88 -7.57 3.23
CA ASP A 65 -8.67 -6.55 2.57
C ASP A 65 -8.11 -6.23 1.21
N VAL A 66 -9.00 -5.96 0.25
CA VAL A 66 -8.63 -5.61 -1.13
C VAL A 66 -9.26 -4.27 -1.50
N PHE A 67 -8.43 -3.33 -1.96
CA PHE A 67 -8.82 -2.00 -2.38
C PHE A 67 -8.36 -1.73 -3.82
N HIS A 68 -9.09 -0.87 -4.52
CA HIS A 68 -8.77 -0.46 -5.88
C HIS A 68 -8.77 1.06 -5.97
N PHE A 69 -7.78 1.63 -6.65
CA PHE A 69 -7.79 3.06 -6.95
C PHE A 69 -7.05 3.36 -8.25
N ASN A 70 -7.45 4.45 -8.91
CA ASN A 70 -6.77 4.98 -10.10
C ASN A 70 -5.95 6.21 -9.70
N SER A 71 -4.72 6.30 -10.21
CA SER A 71 -3.78 7.39 -9.89
C SER A 71 -2.79 7.58 -11.05
N PRO A 72 -1.95 8.63 -11.05
CA PRO A 72 -0.82 8.70 -11.97
C PRO A 72 0.03 7.42 -11.91
N PHE A 73 0.55 7.01 -13.06
CA PHE A 73 1.52 5.93 -13.14
C PHE A 73 2.84 6.41 -12.52
N VAL A 74 3.28 5.73 -11.45
CA VAL A 74 4.48 6.12 -10.70
C VAL A 74 5.77 5.48 -11.21
N GLY A 75 5.70 4.63 -12.24
CA GLY A 75 6.83 3.83 -12.69
C GLY A 75 7.07 2.61 -11.79
N LYS A 76 8.34 2.29 -11.55
CA LYS A 76 8.72 1.23 -10.61
C LYS A 76 8.53 1.74 -9.18
N ILE A 77 7.65 1.10 -8.41
CA ILE A 77 7.43 1.46 -7.01
C ILE A 77 8.72 1.22 -6.20
N GLU A 78 9.20 2.27 -5.53
CA GLU A 78 10.36 2.26 -4.66
C GLU A 78 9.95 2.20 -3.17
N SER A 79 8.81 2.79 -2.82
CA SER A 79 8.25 2.70 -1.48
C SER A 79 6.73 2.87 -1.43
N ALA A 80 6.14 2.39 -0.33
CA ALA A 80 4.75 2.63 0.04
C ALA A 80 4.69 3.38 1.37
N LYS A 81 4.00 4.51 1.37
CA LYS A 81 3.76 5.38 2.52
C LYS A 81 2.38 5.11 3.09
N VAL A 82 2.31 4.60 4.31
CA VAL A 82 1.06 4.33 5.05
C VAL A 82 0.90 5.39 6.14
N MET A 83 -0.21 6.10 6.11
CA MET A 83 -0.54 7.12 7.10
C MET A 83 -1.76 6.70 7.93
N LEU A 84 -1.63 6.79 9.25
CA LEU A 84 -2.71 6.59 10.20
C LEU A 84 -3.21 7.94 10.70
N GLU A 85 -4.53 8.16 10.61
CA GLU A 85 -5.22 9.34 11.16
C GLU A 85 -6.35 8.86 12.08
N SER A 86 -6.24 9.20 13.36
CA SER A 86 -7.27 8.92 14.36
C SER A 86 -7.40 10.09 15.35
N LYS A 87 -8.61 10.24 15.90
CA LYS A 87 -8.89 11.19 16.98
C LYS A 87 -8.35 10.68 18.32
N ASP A 88 -8.22 9.37 18.48
CA ASP A 88 -7.83 8.75 19.75
C ASP A 88 -6.32 8.55 19.82
N GLU A 89 -5.72 8.90 20.97
CA GLU A 89 -4.27 8.76 21.22
C GLU A 89 -3.77 7.31 21.23
N LYS A 90 -4.68 6.32 21.20
CA LYS A 90 -4.36 4.89 21.34
C LYS A 90 -4.65 4.07 20.10
N SER A 91 -4.98 4.68 18.96
CA SER A 91 -5.21 3.89 17.75
C SER A 91 -3.90 3.24 17.28
N THR A 92 -3.94 1.91 17.27
CA THR A 92 -2.89 1.06 16.73
C THR A 92 -3.45 0.17 15.63
N TRP A 93 -2.57 -0.38 14.80
CA TRP A 93 -2.90 -1.37 13.79
C TRP A 93 -1.72 -2.32 13.64
N TYR A 94 -1.95 -3.63 13.78
CA TYR A 94 -0.91 -4.59 13.46
C TYR A 94 -1.04 -5.01 12.00
N LEU A 95 -0.17 -4.44 11.16
CA LEU A 95 -0.12 -4.76 9.73
C LEU A 95 0.89 -5.90 9.52
N LYS A 96 0.38 -7.06 9.07
CA LYS A 96 1.21 -8.22 8.74
C LYS A 96 1.93 -8.00 7.40
N PHE A 97 1.17 -7.70 6.36
CA PHE A 97 1.74 -7.35 5.05
C PHE A 97 0.83 -6.42 4.25
N LEU A 98 1.45 -5.72 3.30
CA LEU A 98 0.81 -4.96 2.24
C LEU A 98 1.33 -5.49 0.89
N SER A 99 0.48 -5.56 -0.12
CA SER A 99 0.92 -5.75 -1.50
C SER A 99 0.19 -4.79 -2.44
N VAL A 100 0.89 -4.37 -3.49
CA VAL A 100 0.38 -3.42 -4.47
C VAL A 100 0.61 -4.00 -5.86
N THR A 101 -0.48 -4.23 -6.58
CA THR A 101 -0.43 -4.64 -7.99
C THR A 101 -0.67 -3.42 -8.88
N VAL A 102 0.24 -3.17 -9.82
CA VAL A 102 0.04 -2.20 -10.90
C VAL A 102 -0.51 -2.97 -12.09
N ASN A 103 -1.80 -2.79 -12.37
CA ASN A 103 -2.54 -3.66 -13.28
C ASN A 103 -2.05 -3.54 -14.74
N GLU A 104 -1.62 -2.35 -15.17
CA GLU A 104 -1.19 -2.05 -16.54
C GLU A 104 0.11 -2.76 -16.93
N VAL A 105 0.97 -3.06 -15.95
CA VAL A 105 2.25 -3.75 -16.16
C VAL A 105 2.27 -5.15 -15.54
N SER A 106 1.16 -5.55 -14.91
CA SER A 106 0.99 -6.82 -14.21
C SER A 106 2.16 -7.12 -13.26
N LEU A 107 2.62 -6.12 -12.50
CA LEU A 107 3.63 -6.28 -11.47
C LEU A 107 2.99 -6.14 -10.10
N ARG A 108 3.34 -7.03 -9.17
CA ARG A 108 2.98 -6.91 -7.78
C ARG A 108 4.21 -6.73 -6.91
N TYR A 109 4.13 -5.73 -6.05
CA TYR A 109 5.12 -5.37 -5.05
C TYR A 109 4.63 -5.87 -3.70
N HIS A 110 5.44 -6.63 -3.01
CA HIS A 110 5.14 -7.12 -1.66
C HIS A 110 5.92 -6.31 -0.64
N PHE A 111 5.28 -5.99 0.48
CA PHE A 111 5.85 -5.25 1.60
C PHE A 111 5.62 -6.08 2.86
N SER A 112 6.70 -6.69 3.37
CA SER A 112 6.68 -7.43 4.63
C SER A 112 6.78 -6.43 5.79
N VAL A 113 5.69 -6.23 6.54
CA VAL A 113 5.60 -5.19 7.58
C VAL A 113 5.76 -5.80 8.97
N ASP A 114 4.92 -6.78 9.29
CA ASP A 114 4.91 -7.59 10.52
C ASP A 114 5.16 -6.81 11.83
N ARG A 115 4.50 -5.65 11.99
CA ARG A 115 4.68 -4.80 13.18
C ARG A 115 3.46 -3.94 13.49
N TRP A 116 3.44 -3.39 14.71
CA TRP A 116 2.47 -2.37 15.12
C TRP A 116 2.77 -1.03 14.45
N LEU A 117 1.72 -0.42 13.90
CA LEU A 117 1.66 0.97 13.47
C LEU A 117 0.79 1.71 14.50
N SER A 118 1.30 2.77 15.13
CA SER A 118 0.65 3.42 16.25
C SER A 118 0.85 4.93 16.22
N LYS A 119 -0.14 5.69 16.68
CA LYS A 119 0.03 7.12 16.96
C LYS A 119 1.02 7.29 18.12
N ILE A 120 2.12 8.03 17.94
CA ILE A 120 2.93 8.52 19.07
C ILE A 120 2.34 9.87 19.50
N LYS A 121 2.26 10.08 20.81
CA LYS A 121 1.57 11.19 21.52
C LYS A 121 1.82 12.63 21.05
N SER A 122 2.73 12.89 20.11
CA SER A 122 3.12 14.24 19.69
C SER A 122 2.76 14.59 18.25
N ASP A 123 2.23 13.67 17.44
CA ASP A 123 1.86 13.94 16.05
C ASP A 123 0.43 13.45 15.77
N ASP A 124 -0.38 14.30 15.15
CA ASP A 124 -1.75 13.96 14.74
C ASP A 124 -1.81 12.96 13.59
N ARG A 125 -0.69 12.78 12.88
CA ARG A 125 -0.55 11.84 11.77
C ARG A 125 0.70 11.01 11.94
N MET A 126 0.57 9.70 11.74
CA MET A 126 1.70 8.79 11.78
C MET A 126 1.96 8.23 10.40
N LEU A 127 3.10 8.60 9.82
CA LEU A 127 3.53 8.20 8.49
C LEU A 127 4.62 7.14 8.59
N TYR A 128 4.38 5.98 7.98
CA TYR A 128 5.33 4.90 7.86
C TYR A 128 5.65 4.67 6.39
N GLU A 129 6.93 4.50 6.07
CA GLU A 129 7.39 4.22 4.72
C GLU A 129 8.05 2.84 4.67
N PHE A 130 7.67 2.04 3.68
CA PHE A 130 8.14 0.68 3.48
C PHE A 130 8.70 0.50 2.08
N SER A 131 9.89 -0.07 1.98
CA SER A 131 10.42 -0.54 0.69
C SER A 131 9.87 -1.93 0.34
N PRO A 132 9.69 -2.26 -0.95
CA PRO A 132 9.26 -3.59 -1.36
C PRO A 132 10.26 -4.67 -0.90
N SER A 133 9.75 -5.74 -0.29
CA SER A 133 10.54 -6.93 0.06
C SER A 133 10.72 -7.87 -1.13
N SER A 134 9.78 -7.88 -2.08
CA SER A 134 9.91 -8.60 -3.34
C SER A 134 8.96 -8.05 -4.41
N ILE A 135 9.23 -8.39 -5.67
CA ILE A 135 8.43 -7.99 -6.83
C ILE A 135 8.15 -9.24 -7.67
N GLU A 136 6.89 -9.48 -8.03
CA GLU A 136 6.45 -10.59 -8.87
C GLU A 136 5.74 -10.10 -10.13
N ARG A 137 5.94 -10.78 -11.26
CA ARG A 137 5.12 -10.59 -12.46
C ARG A 137 3.90 -11.50 -12.39
N ILE A 138 2.70 -10.92 -12.48
CA ILE A 138 1.45 -11.67 -12.56
C ILE A 138 1.17 -12.00 -14.01
N PHE A 139 1.08 -13.29 -14.33
CA PHE A 139 0.63 -13.75 -15.65
C PHE A 139 -0.87 -14.03 -15.56
N SER A 140 -1.68 -13.30 -16.32
CA SER A 140 -3.10 -13.61 -16.47
C SER A 140 -3.25 -14.68 -17.56
N GLY A 141 -3.44 -15.94 -17.15
CA GLY A 141 -3.60 -17.09 -18.03
C GLY A 141 -2.91 -18.34 -17.49
N ASN A 142 -3.53 -19.51 -17.68
CA ASN A 142 -3.03 -20.82 -17.26
C ASN A 142 -1.59 -21.09 -17.77
N LYS A 143 -0.58 -20.65 -17.03
CA LYS A 143 0.80 -21.16 -17.03
C LYS A 143 1.46 -20.69 -15.74
N ARG A 144 1.42 -21.58 -14.75
CA ARG A 144 2.22 -21.51 -13.52
C ARG A 144 3.69 -21.55 -13.92
N THR A 145 4.33 -20.39 -14.03
CA THR A 145 5.79 -20.31 -13.97
C THR A 145 6.15 -19.26 -12.92
N LEU A 146 6.47 -19.74 -11.71
CA LEU A 146 7.06 -18.92 -10.66
C LEU A 146 8.49 -18.55 -11.09
N PHE A 147 8.70 -17.31 -11.50
CA PHE A 147 10.03 -16.70 -11.44
C PHE A 147 10.10 -15.87 -10.16
N ILE A 148 10.50 -16.50 -9.05
CA ILE A 148 10.96 -15.76 -7.89
C ILE A 148 12.34 -15.25 -8.25
N VAL A 149 12.44 -14.00 -8.71
CA VAL A 149 13.74 -13.32 -8.79
C VAL A 149 14.13 -12.99 -7.35
N LYS A 150 14.86 -13.89 -6.70
CA LYS A 150 15.58 -13.55 -5.46
C LYS A 150 16.63 -12.51 -5.84
N LEU A 151 16.48 -11.29 -5.34
CA LEU A 151 17.60 -10.35 -5.29
C LEU A 151 18.64 -10.98 -4.38
N VAL A 152 19.76 -11.42 -4.95
CA VAL A 152 20.96 -11.78 -4.20
C VAL A 152 21.55 -10.47 -3.71
N THR A 153 21.45 -10.20 -2.42
CA THR A 153 22.23 -9.15 -1.77
C THR A 153 23.67 -9.65 -1.65
N SER A 154 24.62 -8.86 -2.16
CA SER A 154 26.07 -9.06 -2.02
C SER A 154 26.53 -8.94 -0.58
#